data_AF-Q9XC31-F1
#
_entry.id   AF-Q9XC31-F1
#
_cell.length_a   1.000
_cell.length_b   1.000
_cell.length_c   1.000
_cell.angle_alpha   90.00
_cell.angle_beta   90.00
_cell.angle_gamma   90.00
#
_symmetry.space_group_name_H-M   'P 1'
#
loop_
_entity.id
_entity.type
_entity.pdbx_description
1 polymer ?
#
loop_
_entity_poly.entity_id
_entity_poly.type
_entity_poly.pdbx_seq_one_letter_code
_entity_poly.pdbx_strand_id
1 'polypeptide(L)'
;MRGQPMMMATALICAFVPGPQLAFAAPGSAASPDSTTLPEITVTAEKIERPLERVPASVAVIDGWDAEQSGITSLKQLEGRIPGLSFQPFGQAGMNS
;
A
#
# COMPACT_ATOMS: atom_id res chain seq x y z
N MET A 1 35.60 -34.79 -46.57
CA MET A 1 35.56 -33.32 -46.68
C MET A 1 34.98 -32.77 -45.38
N ARG A 2 35.77 -31.99 -44.60
CA ARG A 2 35.44 -31.08 -43.46
C ARG A 2 34.69 -31.70 -42.26
N GLY A 3 35.07 -31.59 -40.99
CA GLY A 3 36.12 -30.92 -40.20
C GLY A 3 35.70 -31.07 -38.70
N GLN A 4 36.66 -31.32 -37.79
CA GLN A 4 36.46 -31.56 -36.34
C GLN A 4 36.12 -30.26 -35.53
N PRO A 5 36.28 -30.17 -34.19
CA PRO A 5 35.55 -30.73 -33.01
C PRO A 5 35.19 -29.65 -31.95
N MET A 6 34.35 -29.90 -30.93
CA MET A 6 34.35 -29.20 -29.60
C MET A 6 33.31 -29.86 -28.66
N MET A 7 33.56 -30.46 -27.48
CA MET A 7 34.17 -30.08 -26.18
C MET A 7 33.11 -29.77 -25.08
N MET A 8 33.37 -30.29 -23.88
CA MET A 8 32.83 -29.96 -22.53
C MET A 8 31.56 -30.72 -22.05
N ALA A 9 31.64 -31.63 -21.05
CA ALA A 9 31.93 -31.45 -19.60
C ALA A 9 30.73 -30.80 -18.86
N THR A 10 30.27 -31.12 -17.66
CA THR A 10 30.55 -32.04 -16.52
C THR A 10 29.45 -31.69 -15.49
N ALA A 11 28.96 -32.61 -14.64
CA ALA A 11 28.68 -32.32 -13.21
C ALA A 11 28.11 -33.54 -12.46
N LEU A 12 28.58 -33.67 -11.22
CA LEU A 12 28.63 -34.85 -10.37
C LEU A 12 28.17 -34.45 -8.95
N ILE A 13 27.22 -35.21 -8.39
CA ILE A 13 27.02 -35.58 -6.96
C ILE A 13 26.85 -34.48 -5.88
N CYS A 14 25.82 -34.65 -5.03
CA CYS A 14 25.94 -34.46 -3.57
C CYS A 14 24.85 -35.27 -2.82
N ALA A 15 25.27 -36.14 -1.91
CA ALA A 15 24.42 -36.95 -1.02
C ALA A 15 24.25 -36.26 0.35
N PHE A 16 23.06 -36.36 0.96
CA PHE A 16 22.71 -35.71 2.23
C PHE A 16 22.23 -36.78 3.23
N VAL A 17 22.76 -36.79 4.45
CA VAL A 17 22.33 -37.69 5.55
C VAL A 17 21.92 -36.82 6.75
N PRO A 18 20.68 -36.92 7.27
CA PRO A 18 20.26 -36.24 8.50
C PRO A 18 20.21 -37.18 9.72
N GLY A 19 20.66 -36.72 10.89
CA GLY A 19 20.42 -37.37 12.21
C GLY A 19 19.47 -36.52 13.07
N PRO A 20 18.70 -37.10 14.03
CA PRO A 20 17.62 -36.39 14.72
C PRO A 20 18.15 -35.59 15.93
N GLN A 21 17.63 -34.38 16.10
CA GLN A 21 17.97 -33.43 17.17
C GLN A 21 16.93 -33.53 18.30
N LEU A 22 17.37 -33.72 19.54
CA LEU A 22 16.51 -33.71 20.74
C LEU A 22 16.14 -32.27 21.13
N ALA A 23 14.84 -31.99 21.24
CA ALA A 23 14.29 -30.68 21.56
C ALA A 23 14.10 -30.49 23.08
N PHE A 24 14.60 -29.39 23.64
CA PHE A 24 14.34 -28.92 25.00
C PHE A 24 13.20 -27.89 24.96
N ALA A 25 12.11 -28.14 25.71
CA ALA A 25 10.97 -27.23 25.79
C ALA A 25 11.26 -26.06 26.75
N ALA A 26 11.27 -24.83 26.23
CA ALA A 26 11.31 -23.61 27.03
C ALA A 26 9.88 -23.20 27.45
N PRO A 27 9.67 -22.69 28.68
CA PRO A 27 8.34 -22.23 29.12
C PRO A 27 7.91 -21.01 28.29
N GLY A 28 6.75 -21.12 27.67
CA GLY A 28 6.17 -20.09 26.81
C GLY A 28 5.79 -18.85 27.62
N SER A 29 6.34 -17.70 27.23
CA SER A 29 5.80 -16.40 27.62
C SER A 29 4.45 -16.23 26.94
N ALA A 30 3.37 -16.21 27.72
CA ALA A 30 2.05 -15.92 27.21
C ALA A 30 2.00 -14.45 26.76
N ALA A 31 2.12 -14.23 25.45
CA ALA A 31 1.86 -12.94 24.84
C ALA A 31 0.37 -12.62 25.00
N SER A 32 0.06 -11.53 25.68
CA SER A 32 -1.26 -10.91 25.62
C SER A 32 -1.60 -10.64 24.15
N PRO A 33 -2.85 -10.87 23.69
CA PRO A 33 -3.22 -10.56 22.33
C PRO A 33 -3.28 -9.03 22.19
N ASP A 34 -2.19 -8.44 21.73
CA ASP A 34 -2.21 -7.07 21.20
C ASP A 34 -3.18 -7.08 20.03
N SER A 35 -4.40 -6.61 20.27
CA SER A 35 -5.39 -6.44 19.22
C SER A 35 -4.81 -5.46 18.21
N THR A 36 -4.40 -5.99 17.06
CA THR A 36 -4.01 -5.17 15.91
C THR A 36 -5.23 -4.38 15.47
N THR A 37 -5.33 -3.13 15.90
CA THR A 37 -6.36 -2.19 15.45
C THR A 37 -5.80 -1.35 14.31
N LEU A 38 -6.64 -1.03 13.33
CA LEU A 38 -6.28 -0.06 12.31
C LEU A 38 -6.02 1.31 12.97
N PRO A 39 -4.97 2.04 12.58
CA PRO A 39 -4.75 3.39 13.09
C PRO A 39 -5.92 4.31 12.75
N GLU A 40 -6.20 5.22 13.68
CA GLU A 40 -7.26 6.22 13.55
C GLU A 40 -6.88 7.29 12.52
N ILE A 41 -7.84 7.71 11.69
CA ILE A 41 -7.65 8.77 10.68
C ILE A 41 -8.21 10.07 11.24
N THR A 42 -7.35 11.05 11.50
CA THR A 42 -7.72 12.39 11.97
C THR A 42 -7.84 13.37 10.81
N VAL A 43 -8.90 14.16 10.79
CA VAL A 43 -9.17 15.17 9.76
C VAL A 43 -9.56 16.51 10.38
N THR A 44 -9.52 17.56 9.57
CA THR A 44 -9.85 18.93 9.99
C THR A 44 -11.03 19.48 9.18
N ALA A 45 -12.10 18.68 9.06
CA ALA A 45 -13.28 19.05 8.28
C ALA A 45 -14.06 20.25 8.87
N GLU A 46 -14.06 20.40 10.19
CA GLU A 46 -14.77 21.48 10.92
C GLU A 46 -13.80 22.51 11.51
N LYS A 47 -12.60 22.67 10.94
CA LYS A 47 -11.52 23.54 11.46
C LYS A 47 -10.96 23.11 12.83
N ILE A 48 -11.34 21.93 13.31
CA ILE A 48 -10.86 21.29 14.52
C ILE A 48 -10.45 19.86 14.15
N GLU A 49 -9.34 19.37 14.69
CA GLU A 49 -8.90 17.99 14.52
C GLU A 49 -9.90 17.03 15.17
N ARG A 50 -10.40 16.08 14.38
CA ARG A 50 -11.33 15.06 14.86
C ARG A 50 -11.13 13.75 14.08
N PRO A 51 -11.40 12.60 14.71
CA PRO A 51 -11.40 11.32 14.01
C PRO A 51 -12.49 11.29 12.94
N LEU A 52 -12.18 10.75 11.76
CA LEU A 52 -13.08 10.69 10.61
C LEU A 52 -14.46 10.11 10.97
N GLU A 53 -14.48 9.06 11.80
CA GLU A 53 -15.69 8.38 12.28
C GLU A 53 -16.64 9.27 13.11
N ARG A 54 -16.15 10.39 13.66
CA ARG A 54 -16.92 11.34 14.46
C ARG A 54 -17.30 12.61 13.69
N VAL A 55 -16.97 12.70 12.40
CA VAL A 55 -17.34 13.84 11.56
C VAL A 55 -18.78 13.62 11.05
N PRO A 56 -19.72 14.55 11.34
CA PRO A 56 -21.12 14.40 10.92
C PRO A 56 -21.33 14.82 9.45
N ALA A 57 -20.43 14.41 8.55
CA ALA A 57 -20.47 14.72 7.13
C ALA A 57 -19.86 13.58 6.30
N SER A 58 -20.20 13.53 5.01
CA SER A 58 -19.51 12.65 4.06
C SER A 58 -18.15 13.26 3.72
N VAL A 59 -17.08 12.57 4.08
CA VAL A 59 -15.69 13.02 3.85
C VAL A 59 -14.98 11.98 2.99
N ALA A 60 -14.34 12.43 1.92
CA ALA A 60 -13.42 11.62 1.13
C ALA A 60 -11.98 12.09 1.37
N VAL A 61 -11.08 11.15 1.62
CA VAL A 61 -9.67 11.42 1.93
C VAL A 61 -8.81 10.75 0.85
N ILE A 62 -7.85 11.49 0.31
CA ILE A 62 -6.78 10.97 -0.53
C ILE A 62 -5.48 11.31 0.19
N ASP A 63 -4.71 10.30 0.58
CA ASP A 63 -3.41 10.52 1.21
C ASP A 63 -2.29 10.70 0.15
N GLY A 64 -1.10 11.06 0.63
CA GLY A 64 0.04 11.33 -0.27
C GLY A 64 0.50 10.09 -1.03
N TRP A 65 0.48 8.92 -0.39
CA TRP A 65 0.93 7.68 -1.00
C TRP A 65 -0.03 7.22 -2.11
N ASP A 66 -1.34 7.28 -1.86
CA ASP A 66 -2.37 7.01 -2.87
C ASP A 66 -2.29 7.99 -4.04
N ALA A 67 -2.06 9.27 -3.76
CA ALA A 67 -1.92 10.30 -4.79
C ALA A 67 -0.70 10.03 -5.70
N GLU A 68 0.46 9.73 -5.10
CA GLU A 68 1.69 9.42 -5.82
C GLU A 68 1.56 8.14 -6.64
N GLN A 69 1.06 7.06 -6.03
CA GLN A 69 0.91 5.77 -6.71
C GLN A 69 -0.14 5.81 -7.82
N SER A 70 -1.16 6.66 -7.68
CA SER A 70 -2.18 6.89 -8.71
C SER A 70 -1.77 7.93 -9.76
N GLY A 71 -0.60 8.57 -9.64
CA GLY A 71 -0.14 9.62 -10.56
C GLY A 71 -1.07 10.85 -10.58
N ILE A 72 -1.69 11.18 -9.45
CA ILE A 72 -2.58 12.34 -9.32
C ILE A 72 -1.71 13.59 -9.19
N THR A 73 -1.72 14.43 -10.22
CA THR A 73 -0.95 15.69 -10.27
C THR A 73 -1.84 16.91 -10.46
N SER A 74 -3.15 16.71 -10.65
CA SER A 74 -4.15 17.75 -10.80
C SER A 74 -5.48 17.36 -10.19
N LEU A 75 -6.24 18.36 -9.71
CA LEU A 75 -7.57 18.16 -9.11
C LEU A 75 -8.55 17.48 -10.06
N LYS A 76 -8.46 17.75 -11.37
CA LYS A 76 -9.33 17.17 -12.40
C LYS A 76 -9.29 15.63 -12.39
N GLN A 77 -8.18 15.03 -11.99
CA GLN A 77 -8.03 13.57 -11.92
C GLN A 77 -8.76 12.94 -10.71
N LEU A 78 -9.28 13.76 -9.78
CA LEU A 78 -10.16 13.31 -8.70
C LEU A 78 -11.61 13.13 -9.16
N GLU A 79 -11.97 13.73 -10.30
CA GLU A 79 -13.28 13.53 -10.93
C GLU A 79 -13.49 12.05 -11.25
N GLY A 80 -14.62 11.48 -10.83
CA GLY A 80 -14.90 10.05 -10.97
C GLY A 80 -14.25 9.14 -9.91
N ARG A 81 -13.27 9.63 -9.13
CA ARG A 81 -12.73 8.93 -7.94
C ARG A 81 -13.47 9.32 -6.68
N ILE A 82 -13.86 10.59 -6.58
CA ILE A 82 -14.60 11.14 -5.46
C ILE A 82 -16.09 11.20 -5.84
N PRO A 83 -16.97 10.48 -5.12
CA PRO A 83 -18.41 10.53 -5.40
C PRO A 83 -18.96 11.95 -5.29
N GLY A 84 -19.75 12.37 -6.29
CA GLY A 84 -20.38 13.68 -6.32
C GLY A 84 -19.42 14.86 -6.63
N LEU A 85 -18.14 14.60 -6.92
CA LEU A 85 -17.20 15.63 -7.35
C LEU A 85 -17.25 15.82 -8.87
N SER A 86 -17.51 17.05 -9.30
CA SER A 86 -17.42 17.49 -10.69
C SER A 86 -16.74 18.85 -10.77
N PHE A 87 -15.92 19.08 -11.79
CA PHE A 87 -15.29 20.39 -12.00
C PHE A 87 -16.01 21.16 -13.10
N GLN A 88 -16.29 22.43 -12.84
CA GLN A 88 -16.74 23.35 -13.87
C GLN A 88 -15.51 23.89 -14.62
N PRO A 89 -15.33 23.57 -15.92
CA PRO A 89 -14.12 23.93 -16.66
C PRO A 89 -13.97 25.43 -16.90
N PHE A 90 -15.06 26.19 -16.79
CA PHE A 90 -15.06 27.65 -16.93
C PHE A 90 -16.24 28.27 -16.17
N GLY A 91 -15.94 29.36 -15.46
CA GLY A 91 -16.91 30.24 -14.84
C GLY A 91 -16.29 31.62 -14.82
N GLN A 92 -16.94 32.60 -15.44
CA GLN A 92 -16.49 33.99 -15.40
C GLN A 92 -16.79 34.49 -13.98
N ALA A 93 -15.81 34.39 -13.08
CA ALA A 93 -15.88 35.11 -11.83
C ALA A 93 -15.92 36.61 -12.17
N GLY A 94 -17.09 37.24 -12.06
CA GLY A 94 -17.22 38.69 -12.00
C GLY A 94 -17.31 39.48 -13.32
N MET A 95 -17.73 38.91 -14.46
CA MET A 95 -17.91 39.71 -15.71
C MET A 95 -19.27 40.43 -15.82
N ASN A 96 -19.68 41.04 -14.71
CA ASN A 96 -20.70 42.09 -14.66
C ASN A 96 -20.35 43.03 -13.49
N SER A 97 -19.40 43.92 -13.69
CA SER A 97 -19.27 45.15 -12.90
C SER A 97 -19.00 46.31 -13.84
#